data_AF-A0A343JC50-F1
#
_entry.id   AF-A0A343JC50-F1
#
_cell.length_a   1.000
_cell.length_b   1.000
_cell.length_c   1.000
_cell.angle_alpha   90.00
_cell.angle_beta   90.00
_cell.angle_gamma   90.00
#
_symmetry.space_group_name_H-M   'P 1'
#
loop_
_entity.id
_entity.type
_entity.pdbx_description
1 polymer ?
#
loop_
_entity_poly.entity_id
_entity_poly.type
_entity_poly.pdbx_seq_one_letter_code
_entity_poly.pdbx_strand_id
1 'polypeptide(L)'
;MIIDYKLDEIFLKAKKVYNSLADEKSKKIFSLRILYNLTGDYDYLFDMIELLSEFDTNEVYKLRKFYHMIKKIKEENKSSKLIIYGAGRQGNYLFDIFRNIDWHCFCDKDMQKQKNNFCGLKVISPEELIDKNKNDFVIIGIKNNSKEVYNELISKGFPDKHIINYEINFDLKILFEKQYFDDTFILPEENEIFIDAGSFNCDTSLLFKKWCNENYKKIYAFEPDYLNYLNCKDVIKERKIDRIELYNYGLWSENDTLYFNKEGNSSSSISEEGCEKIHVVSLDNILSEEKISFIKMDIEGAELQGLKGAKNIIVKNRPKLAICIYHKPEDILEIPLYLQSIVPDYKFYIRHYSNHDIETVLYAV
;
A
#
# COMPACT_ATOMS: atom_id res chain seq x y z
N MET A 1 14.51 23.10 -21.75
CA MET A 1 15.86 22.77 -21.27
C MET A 1 15.85 22.05 -19.93
N ILE A 2 15.63 22.69 -18.75
CA ILE A 2 15.70 21.97 -17.45
C ILE A 2 14.63 20.87 -17.30
N ILE A 3 13.42 21.08 -17.84
CA ILE A 3 12.33 20.09 -17.82
C ILE A 3 12.67 18.89 -18.73
N ASP A 4 13.25 19.14 -19.90
CA ASP A 4 13.63 18.08 -20.85
C ASP A 4 14.70 17.14 -20.26
N TYR A 5 15.69 17.70 -19.53
CA TYR A 5 16.73 16.90 -18.88
C TYR A 5 16.19 15.94 -17.82
N LYS A 6 15.19 16.35 -17.04
CA LYS A 6 14.58 15.49 -16.02
C LYS A 6 13.75 14.36 -16.65
N LEU A 7 13.09 14.63 -17.77
CA LEU A 7 12.30 13.64 -18.47
C LEU A 7 13.21 12.56 -19.09
N ASP A 8 14.29 12.98 -19.74
CA ASP A 8 15.30 12.08 -20.32
C ASP A 8 15.92 11.16 -19.26
N GLU A 9 16.17 11.70 -18.06
CA GLU A 9 16.68 10.92 -16.94
C GLU A 9 15.70 9.82 -16.49
N ILE A 10 14.41 10.13 -16.40
CA ILE A 10 13.37 9.15 -16.04
C ILE A 10 13.30 8.03 -17.09
N PHE A 11 13.29 8.35 -18.38
CA PHE A 11 13.26 7.34 -19.44
C PHE A 11 14.50 6.44 -19.41
N LEU A 12 15.68 7.01 -19.17
CA LEU A 12 16.91 6.25 -19.08
C LEU A 12 16.91 5.31 -17.86
N LYS A 13 16.48 5.81 -16.70
CA LYS A 13 16.28 5.02 -15.47
C LYS A 13 15.29 3.88 -15.70
N ALA A 14 14.12 4.18 -16.25
CA ALA A 14 13.08 3.20 -16.52
C ALA A 14 13.55 2.11 -17.49
N LYS A 15 14.24 2.49 -18.58
CA LYS A 15 14.84 1.53 -19.52
C LYS A 15 15.85 0.62 -18.83
N LYS A 16 16.68 1.15 -17.93
CA LYS A 16 17.67 0.37 -17.20
C LYS A 16 17.01 -0.66 -16.27
N VAL A 17 15.99 -0.24 -15.51
CA VAL A 17 15.21 -1.15 -14.65
C VAL A 17 14.50 -2.21 -15.48
N TYR A 18 13.74 -1.81 -16.52
CA TYR A 18 13.00 -2.72 -17.39
C TYR A 18 13.88 -3.83 -17.96
N ASN A 19 15.08 -3.48 -18.43
CA ASN A 19 16.03 -4.44 -18.99
C ASN A 19 16.66 -5.38 -17.96
N SER A 20 16.66 -5.01 -16.68
CA SER A 20 17.16 -5.87 -15.59
C SER A 20 16.11 -6.84 -15.03
N LEU A 21 14.83 -6.68 -15.40
CA LEU A 21 13.76 -7.56 -14.92
C LEU A 21 13.87 -8.95 -15.56
N ALA A 22 13.85 -9.97 -14.70
CA ALA A 22 14.18 -11.34 -15.05
C ALA A 22 13.09 -12.08 -15.84
N ASP A 23 11.85 -11.59 -15.84
CA ASP A 23 10.75 -12.21 -16.57
C ASP A 23 9.77 -11.21 -17.20
N GLU A 24 8.96 -11.72 -18.13
CA GLU A 24 7.97 -10.93 -18.86
C GLU A 24 6.81 -10.45 -17.98
N LYS A 25 6.46 -11.19 -16.90
CA LYS A 25 5.40 -10.77 -15.97
C LYS A 25 5.83 -9.50 -15.23
N SER A 26 7.07 -9.45 -14.74
CA SER A 26 7.67 -8.30 -14.06
C SER A 26 7.75 -7.10 -15.00
N LYS A 27 8.16 -7.30 -16.26
CA LYS A 27 8.20 -6.23 -17.26
C LYS A 27 6.82 -5.62 -17.52
N LYS A 28 5.78 -6.46 -17.63
CA LYS A 28 4.39 -5.99 -17.80
C LYS A 28 3.90 -5.22 -16.58
N ILE A 29 4.08 -5.77 -15.38
CA ILE A 29 3.69 -5.11 -14.12
C ILE A 29 4.42 -3.77 -13.97
N PHE A 30 5.73 -3.74 -14.20
CA PHE A 30 6.53 -2.52 -14.17
C PHE A 30 6.01 -1.47 -15.15
N SER A 31 5.74 -1.87 -16.39
CA SER A 31 5.28 -0.93 -17.43
C SER A 31 3.93 -0.31 -17.08
N LEU A 32 2.97 -1.14 -16.64
CA LEU A 32 1.65 -0.69 -16.22
C LEU A 32 1.73 0.18 -14.97
N ARG A 33 2.58 -0.17 -14.01
CA ARG A 33 2.78 0.62 -12.80
C ARG A 33 3.40 1.98 -13.08
N ILE A 34 4.39 2.06 -13.98
CA ILE A 34 4.96 3.35 -14.43
C ILE A 34 3.87 4.20 -15.10
N LEU A 35 3.07 3.61 -15.99
CA LEU A 35 1.97 4.34 -16.67
C LEU A 35 0.93 4.84 -15.67
N TYR A 36 0.56 4.02 -14.68
CA TYR A 36 -0.31 4.42 -13.59
C TYR A 36 0.29 5.58 -12.79
N ASN A 37 1.54 5.45 -12.31
CA ASN A 37 2.21 6.49 -11.53
C ASN A 37 2.33 7.82 -12.30
N LEU A 38 2.53 7.76 -13.62
CA LEU A 38 2.66 8.96 -14.47
C LEU A 38 1.34 9.66 -14.77
N THR A 39 0.24 8.91 -14.88
CA THR A 39 -1.03 9.42 -15.41
C THR A 39 -2.13 9.52 -14.35
N GLY A 40 -2.02 8.76 -13.26
CA GLY A 40 -3.11 8.53 -12.32
C GLY A 40 -4.29 7.77 -12.91
N ASP A 41 -4.17 7.21 -14.13
CA ASP A 41 -5.27 6.54 -14.80
C ASP A 41 -5.44 5.09 -14.34
N TYR A 42 -6.55 4.83 -13.66
CA TYR A 42 -6.89 3.54 -13.10
C TYR A 42 -7.01 2.43 -14.14
N ASP A 43 -7.17 2.73 -15.43
CA ASP A 43 -7.17 1.69 -16.46
C ASP A 43 -5.87 0.88 -16.47
N TYR A 44 -4.72 1.52 -16.23
CA TYR A 44 -3.44 0.80 -16.11
C TYR A 44 -3.36 -0.04 -14.83
N LEU A 45 -4.00 0.40 -13.74
CA LEU A 45 -4.11 -0.38 -12.52
C LEU A 45 -4.99 -1.61 -12.75
N PHE A 46 -6.14 -1.45 -13.39
CA PHE A 46 -7.02 -2.57 -13.71
C PHE A 46 -6.35 -3.57 -14.67
N ASP A 47 -5.64 -3.10 -15.69
CA ASP A 47 -4.83 -3.95 -16.58
C ASP A 47 -3.78 -4.74 -15.78
N MET A 48 -3.17 -4.13 -14.76
CA MET A 48 -2.20 -4.79 -13.89
C MET A 48 -2.84 -5.86 -13.02
N ILE A 49 -4.02 -5.57 -12.44
CA ILE A 49 -4.79 -6.52 -11.63
C ILE A 49 -5.27 -7.70 -12.50
N GLU A 50 -5.63 -7.47 -13.76
CA GLU A 50 -6.01 -8.54 -14.70
C GLU A 50 -4.86 -9.51 -15.02
N LEU A 51 -3.60 -9.15 -14.75
CA LEU A 51 -2.46 -10.07 -14.82
C LEU A 51 -2.40 -11.07 -13.65
N LEU A 52 -3.23 -10.88 -12.63
CA LEU A 52 -3.28 -11.69 -11.42
C LEU A 52 -4.43 -12.69 -11.52
N SER A 53 -4.08 -13.93 -11.83
CA SER A 53 -5.03 -15.05 -12.02
C SER A 53 -5.95 -15.33 -10.82
N GLU A 54 -5.57 -14.87 -9.64
CA GLU A 54 -6.26 -15.03 -8.37
C GLU A 54 -7.49 -14.11 -8.25
N PHE A 55 -7.59 -13.08 -9.08
CA PHE A 55 -8.72 -12.15 -9.07
C PHE A 55 -9.70 -12.47 -10.20
N ASP A 56 -10.99 -12.43 -9.87
CA ASP A 56 -12.07 -12.64 -10.84
C ASP A 56 -12.15 -11.46 -11.81
N THR A 57 -11.93 -11.74 -13.10
CA THR A 57 -11.97 -10.74 -14.17
C THR A 57 -13.34 -10.04 -14.27
N ASN A 58 -14.43 -10.70 -13.88
CA ASN A 58 -15.75 -10.07 -13.86
C ASN A 58 -15.84 -8.99 -12.77
N GLU A 59 -15.20 -9.20 -11.62
CA GLU A 59 -15.17 -8.21 -10.53
C GLU A 59 -14.35 -6.99 -10.95
N VAL A 60 -13.18 -7.21 -11.58
CA VAL A 60 -12.35 -6.12 -12.13
C VAL A 60 -13.11 -5.35 -13.21
N TYR A 61 -13.83 -6.04 -14.10
CA TYR A 61 -14.66 -5.40 -15.13
C TYR A 61 -15.76 -4.50 -14.51
N LYS A 62 -16.45 -4.97 -13.45
CA LYS A 62 -17.47 -4.15 -12.76
C LYS A 62 -16.85 -2.92 -12.09
N LEU A 63 -15.69 -3.06 -11.43
CA LEU A 63 -14.92 -1.96 -10.86
C LEU A 63 -14.54 -0.93 -11.92
N ARG A 64 -13.96 -1.39 -13.04
CA ARG A 64 -13.58 -0.53 -14.17
C ARG A 64 -14.78 0.22 -14.75
N LYS A 65 -15.90 -0.47 -14.95
CA LYS A 65 -17.15 0.16 -15.42
C LYS A 65 -17.66 1.21 -14.44
N PHE A 66 -17.59 0.94 -13.14
CA PHE A 66 -18.00 1.86 -12.10
C PHE A 66 -17.09 3.11 -12.07
N TYR A 67 -15.77 2.94 -12.16
CA TYR A 67 -14.81 4.04 -12.30
C TYR A 67 -15.14 4.96 -13.48
N HIS A 68 -15.34 4.40 -14.68
CA HIS A 68 -15.69 5.19 -15.86
C HIS A 68 -17.03 5.91 -15.72
N MET A 69 -18.00 5.32 -15.04
CA MET A 69 -19.26 5.99 -14.74
C MET A 69 -19.02 7.24 -13.87
N ILE A 70 -18.21 7.15 -12.81
CA ILE A 70 -17.89 8.30 -11.96
C ILE A 70 -17.13 9.37 -12.76
N LYS A 71 -16.12 8.95 -13.54
CA LYS A 71 -15.32 9.86 -14.37
C LYS A 71 -16.21 10.63 -15.35
N LYS A 72 -17.10 9.93 -16.05
CA LYS A 72 -18.07 10.54 -16.97
C LYS A 72 -18.98 11.55 -16.26
N ILE A 73 -19.49 11.21 -15.07
CA ILE A 73 -20.33 12.12 -14.28
C ILE A 73 -19.58 13.41 -13.95
N LYS A 74 -18.32 13.32 -13.52
CA LYS A 74 -17.49 14.50 -13.21
C LYS A 74 -17.15 15.32 -14.46
N GLU A 75 -16.87 14.68 -15.59
CA GLU A 75 -16.58 15.34 -16.86
C GLU A 75 -17.79 16.13 -17.39
N GLU A 76 -18.98 15.55 -17.31
CA GLU A 76 -20.24 16.17 -17.76
C GLU A 76 -20.76 17.23 -16.76
N ASN A 77 -20.39 17.16 -15.48
CA ASN A 77 -20.90 18.01 -14.41
C ASN A 77 -19.78 18.67 -13.59
N LYS A 78 -18.91 19.44 -14.26
CA LYS A 78 -17.68 20.02 -13.66
C LYS A 78 -17.90 20.86 -12.40
N SER A 79 -19.04 21.54 -12.29
CA SER A 79 -19.38 22.37 -11.12
C SER A 79 -19.92 21.57 -9.94
N SER A 80 -20.35 20.33 -10.17
CA SER A 80 -20.92 19.46 -9.15
C SER A 80 -19.82 18.74 -8.38
N LYS A 81 -20.10 18.51 -7.10
CA LYS A 81 -19.25 17.74 -6.20
C LYS A 81 -19.66 16.27 -6.18
N LEU A 82 -18.71 15.42 -5.78
CA LEU A 82 -18.94 14.01 -5.53
C LEU A 82 -18.90 13.77 -4.01
N ILE A 83 -19.95 13.15 -3.48
CA ILE A 83 -20.14 12.92 -2.05
C ILE A 83 -20.33 11.42 -1.81
N ILE A 84 -19.63 10.86 -0.83
CA ILE A 84 -19.81 9.46 -0.41
C ILE A 84 -20.82 9.43 0.74
N TYR A 85 -21.96 8.79 0.55
CA TYR A 85 -22.91 8.53 1.63
C TYR A 85 -22.52 7.25 2.36
N GLY A 86 -22.16 7.38 3.63
CA GLY A 86 -21.69 6.32 4.53
C GLY A 86 -20.21 6.48 4.86
N ALA A 87 -19.88 7.04 6.02
CA ALA A 87 -18.52 7.12 6.55
C ALA A 87 -18.17 5.84 7.32
N GLY A 88 -18.32 4.69 6.66
CA GLY A 88 -18.08 3.35 7.22
C GLY A 88 -17.09 2.56 6.36
N ARG A 89 -17.06 1.23 6.54
CA ARG A 89 -16.13 0.35 5.81
C ARG A 89 -16.20 0.51 4.29
N GLN A 90 -17.40 0.44 3.70
CA GLN A 90 -17.55 0.54 2.24
C GLN A 90 -17.27 1.95 1.71
N GLY A 91 -17.64 2.99 2.46
CA GLY A 91 -17.31 4.36 2.08
C GLY A 91 -15.80 4.62 2.14
N ASN A 92 -15.12 4.11 3.17
CA ASN A 92 -13.66 4.16 3.23
C ASN A 92 -13.04 3.41 2.05
N TYR A 93 -13.52 2.21 1.76
CA TYR A 93 -13.03 1.42 0.63
C TYR A 93 -13.17 2.19 -0.69
N LEU A 94 -14.33 2.81 -0.96
CA LEU A 94 -14.54 3.65 -2.15
C LEU A 94 -13.55 4.82 -2.23
N PHE A 95 -13.33 5.50 -1.11
CA PHE A 95 -12.39 6.60 -1.02
C PHE A 95 -10.96 6.12 -1.31
N ASP A 96 -10.57 5.00 -0.72
CA ASP A 96 -9.25 4.40 -0.92
C ASP A 96 -9.01 3.94 -2.35
N ILE A 97 -9.94 3.20 -2.98
CA ILE A 97 -9.73 2.68 -4.34
C ILE A 97 -9.73 3.77 -5.41
N PHE A 98 -10.28 4.95 -5.10
CA PHE A 98 -10.36 6.07 -6.02
C PHE A 98 -9.81 7.36 -5.43
N ARG A 99 -8.63 7.30 -4.83
CA ARG A 99 -7.89 8.46 -4.26
C ARG A 99 -7.68 9.61 -5.24
N ASN A 100 -7.54 9.34 -6.54
CA ASN A 100 -7.39 10.42 -7.55
C ASN A 100 -8.73 11.09 -7.93
N ILE A 101 -9.85 10.61 -7.41
CA ILE A 101 -11.14 11.29 -7.56
C ILE A 101 -11.25 12.40 -6.51
N ASP A 102 -11.64 13.58 -6.95
CA ASP A 102 -11.91 14.76 -6.11
C ASP A 102 -13.20 14.57 -5.30
N TRP A 103 -13.09 13.79 -4.22
CA TRP A 103 -14.15 13.55 -3.23
C TRP A 103 -14.33 14.78 -2.35
N HIS A 104 -15.55 15.33 -2.29
CA HIS A 104 -15.79 16.57 -1.56
C HIS A 104 -15.95 16.35 -0.05
N CYS A 105 -16.76 15.36 0.34
CA CYS A 105 -17.06 15.05 1.73
C CYS A 105 -17.70 13.66 1.84
N PHE A 106 -17.81 13.17 3.07
CA PHE A 106 -18.71 12.07 3.41
C PHE A 106 -20.04 12.60 3.95
N CYS A 107 -21.10 11.81 3.86
CA CYS A 107 -22.37 12.04 4.54
C CYS A 107 -22.69 10.84 5.44
N ASP A 108 -22.95 11.04 6.73
CA ASP A 108 -23.28 9.96 7.66
C ASP A 108 -24.23 10.47 8.76
N LYS A 109 -25.07 9.59 9.32
CA LYS A 109 -25.98 9.90 10.43
C LYS A 109 -25.24 9.98 11.78
N ASP A 110 -24.04 9.42 11.86
CA ASP A 110 -23.24 9.39 13.08
C ASP A 110 -22.68 10.78 13.45
N MET A 111 -23.19 11.34 14.55
CA MET A 111 -22.80 12.65 15.06
C MET A 111 -21.32 12.74 15.50
N GLN A 112 -20.68 11.63 15.89
CA GLN A 112 -19.26 11.65 16.26
C GLN A 112 -18.40 11.79 15.01
N LYS A 113 -18.75 11.07 13.93
CA LYS A 113 -18.06 11.21 12.64
C LYS A 113 -18.23 12.61 12.05
N GLN A 114 -19.43 13.19 12.18
CA GLN A 114 -19.70 14.58 11.79
C GLN A 114 -18.80 15.61 12.50
N LYS A 115 -18.37 15.31 13.74
CA LYS A 115 -17.47 16.18 14.51
C LYS A 115 -16.00 15.94 14.20
N ASN A 116 -15.62 14.68 13.99
CA ASN A 116 -14.22 14.28 13.92
C ASN A 116 -13.69 14.13 12.49
N ASN A 117 -14.53 14.35 11.48
CA ASN A 117 -14.24 14.05 10.07
C ASN A 117 -13.99 12.54 9.84
N PHE A 118 -13.77 12.16 8.58
CA PHE A 118 -13.47 10.78 8.21
C PHE A 118 -12.55 10.78 6.99
N CYS A 119 -11.42 10.06 7.08
CA CYS A 119 -10.38 10.02 6.03
C CYS A 119 -9.92 11.41 5.58
N GLY A 120 -9.72 12.33 6.53
CA GLY A 120 -9.33 13.73 6.25
C GLY A 120 -10.43 14.61 5.66
N LEU A 121 -11.60 14.06 5.31
CA LEU A 121 -12.72 14.79 4.72
C LEU A 121 -13.82 15.09 5.73
N LYS A 122 -14.47 16.24 5.56
CA LYS A 122 -15.64 16.61 6.37
C LYS A 122 -16.72 15.52 6.25
N VAL A 123 -17.40 15.23 7.36
CA VAL A 123 -18.61 14.40 7.37
C VAL A 123 -19.82 15.30 7.61
N ILE A 124 -20.76 15.37 6.66
CA ILE A 124 -22.00 16.14 6.77
C ILE A 124 -23.19 15.26 7.19
N SER A 125 -24.25 15.88 7.71
CA SER A 125 -25.50 15.18 8.00
C SER A 125 -26.35 15.00 6.72
N PRO A 126 -27.27 14.03 6.69
CA PRO A 126 -28.23 13.89 5.59
C PRO A 126 -29.08 15.15 5.37
N GLU A 127 -29.43 15.86 6.45
CA GLU A 127 -30.13 17.14 6.38
C GLU A 127 -29.30 18.21 5.66
N GLU A 128 -28.01 18.34 5.99
CA GLU A 128 -27.10 19.27 5.30
C GLU A 128 -26.93 18.89 3.82
N LEU A 129 -26.80 17.60 3.51
CA LEU A 129 -26.74 17.09 2.13
C LEU A 129 -27.97 17.52 1.33
N ILE A 130 -29.16 17.38 1.91
CA ILE A 130 -30.42 17.72 1.25
C ILE A 130 -30.58 19.23 1.12
N ASP A 131 -30.17 20.03 2.11
CA ASP A 131 -30.39 21.48 2.08
C ASP A 131 -29.37 22.20 1.18
N LYS A 132 -28.12 21.75 1.16
CA LYS A 132 -27.00 22.49 0.53
C LYS A 132 -26.42 21.85 -0.71
N ASN A 133 -26.68 20.56 -0.97
CA ASN A 133 -25.96 19.79 -1.99
C ASN A 133 -26.88 19.08 -3.00
N LYS A 134 -28.12 19.56 -3.22
CA LYS A 134 -29.06 18.95 -4.21
C LYS A 134 -28.54 18.93 -5.64
N ASN A 135 -27.61 19.82 -5.99
CA ASN A 135 -26.99 19.89 -7.33
C ASN A 135 -25.72 19.03 -7.45
N ASP A 136 -25.32 18.38 -6.36
CA ASP A 136 -24.15 17.51 -6.30
C ASP A 136 -24.57 16.03 -6.43
N PHE A 137 -23.61 15.18 -6.76
CA PHE A 137 -23.83 13.75 -6.91
C PHE A 137 -23.45 13.01 -5.63
N VAL A 138 -24.30 12.06 -5.22
CA VAL A 138 -24.09 11.23 -4.04
C VAL A 138 -23.96 9.77 -4.43
N ILE A 139 -22.89 9.12 -3.98
CA ILE A 139 -22.65 7.68 -4.15
C ILE A 139 -22.96 6.99 -2.83
N ILE A 140 -23.87 6.02 -2.85
CA ILE A 140 -24.26 5.27 -1.64
C ILE A 140 -23.19 4.22 -1.34
N GLY A 141 -22.22 4.57 -0.50
CA GLY A 141 -21.12 3.73 -0.03
C GLY A 141 -21.49 2.88 1.20
N ILE A 142 -22.64 2.20 1.17
CA ILE A 142 -23.09 1.34 2.28
C ILE A 142 -23.56 0.00 1.72
N LYS A 143 -23.03 -1.11 2.27
CA LYS A 143 -23.37 -2.48 1.85
C LYS A 143 -24.80 -2.87 2.26
N ASN A 144 -25.13 -2.62 3.52
CA ASN A 144 -26.44 -2.92 4.09
C ASN A 144 -27.33 -1.68 4.01
N ASN A 145 -28.62 -1.85 3.74
CA ASN A 145 -29.62 -0.78 3.76
C ASN A 145 -29.41 0.33 2.71
N SER A 146 -28.64 0.10 1.64
CA SER A 146 -28.48 1.07 0.53
C SER A 146 -29.82 1.49 -0.07
N LYS A 147 -30.76 0.56 -0.19
CA LYS A 147 -32.14 0.81 -0.64
C LYS A 147 -32.92 1.73 0.31
N GLU A 148 -32.74 1.58 1.62
CA GLU A 148 -33.41 2.44 2.61
C GLU A 148 -32.89 3.87 2.52
N VAL A 149 -31.57 4.03 2.40
CA VAL A 149 -30.92 5.34 2.22
C VAL A 149 -31.38 6.00 0.92
N TYR A 150 -31.40 5.24 -0.18
CA TYR A 150 -31.91 5.72 -1.46
C TYR A 150 -33.36 6.22 -1.33
N ASN A 151 -34.25 5.41 -0.75
CA ASN A 151 -35.65 5.77 -0.56
C ASN A 151 -35.82 7.00 0.35
N GLU A 152 -35.01 7.11 1.41
CA GLU A 152 -35.02 8.27 2.30
C GLU A 152 -34.64 9.56 1.55
N LEU A 153 -33.55 9.54 0.77
CA LEU A 153 -33.11 10.70 -0.02
C LEU A 153 -34.18 11.14 -1.02
N ILE A 154 -34.78 10.19 -1.75
CA ILE A 154 -35.90 10.47 -2.67
C ILE A 154 -37.09 11.07 -1.92
N SER A 155 -37.48 10.49 -0.78
CA SER A 155 -38.62 10.97 0.01
C SER A 155 -38.44 12.39 0.53
N LYS A 156 -37.19 12.80 0.80
CA LYS A 156 -36.83 14.15 1.23
C LYS A 156 -36.54 15.09 0.05
N GLY A 157 -36.80 14.65 -1.18
CA GLY A 157 -36.72 15.48 -2.39
C GLY A 157 -35.31 15.70 -2.92
N PHE A 158 -34.39 14.75 -2.71
CA PHE A 158 -33.11 14.72 -3.40
C PHE A 158 -33.30 14.21 -4.84
N PRO A 159 -32.66 14.80 -5.87
CA PRO A 159 -32.92 14.40 -7.26
C PRO A 159 -32.40 12.98 -7.56
N ASP A 160 -33.27 12.10 -8.07
CA ASP A 160 -32.94 10.71 -8.41
C ASP A 160 -31.71 10.58 -9.31
N LYS A 161 -31.63 11.39 -10.36
CA LYS A 161 -30.50 11.43 -11.30
C LYS A 161 -29.15 11.77 -10.65
N HIS A 162 -29.14 12.28 -9.42
CA HIS A 162 -27.93 12.62 -8.68
C HIS A 162 -27.58 11.56 -7.62
N ILE A 163 -28.36 10.49 -7.50
CA ILE A 163 -28.10 9.39 -6.58
C ILE A 163 -27.54 8.18 -7.34
N ILE A 164 -26.33 7.79 -6.99
CA ILE A 164 -25.65 6.62 -7.55
C ILE A 164 -25.73 5.51 -6.51
N ASN A 165 -26.75 4.67 -6.66
CA ASN A 165 -26.95 3.46 -5.86
C ASN A 165 -26.40 2.24 -6.60
N TYR A 166 -25.08 2.20 -6.76
CA TYR A 166 -24.40 1.06 -7.35
C TYR A 166 -24.14 0.02 -6.26
N GLU A 167 -24.44 -1.25 -6.52
CA GLU A 167 -24.20 -2.30 -5.53
C GLU A 167 -22.68 -2.52 -5.38
N ILE A 168 -22.09 -1.86 -4.39
CA ILE A 168 -20.65 -1.93 -4.10
C ILE A 168 -20.39 -3.14 -3.21
N ASN A 169 -20.14 -4.28 -3.87
CA ASN A 169 -19.68 -5.52 -3.24
C ASN A 169 -18.18 -5.76 -3.47
N PHE A 170 -17.42 -4.67 -3.57
CA PHE A 170 -15.97 -4.71 -3.66
C PHE A 170 -15.38 -4.55 -2.27
N ASP A 171 -14.43 -5.43 -1.94
CA ASP A 171 -13.66 -5.40 -0.71
C ASP A 171 -12.17 -5.41 -1.11
N LEU A 172 -11.32 -4.80 -0.28
CA LEU A 172 -9.87 -4.89 -0.45
C LEU A 172 -9.46 -6.35 -0.29
N LYS A 173 -8.78 -6.88 -1.28
CA LYS A 173 -8.32 -8.26 -1.35
C LYS A 173 -6.82 -8.25 -1.55
N ILE A 174 -6.11 -8.86 -0.61
CA ILE A 174 -4.67 -9.00 -0.62
C ILE A 174 -4.35 -10.50 -0.68
N LEU A 175 -3.42 -10.90 -1.55
CA LEU A 175 -2.88 -12.25 -1.68
C LEU A 175 -1.82 -12.51 -0.61
N PHE A 176 -2.20 -12.31 0.66
CA PHE A 176 -1.30 -12.26 1.80
C PHE A 176 -0.39 -13.48 1.91
N GLU A 177 -0.94 -14.68 1.72
CA GLU A 177 -0.18 -15.95 1.82
C GLU A 177 0.95 -16.10 0.79
N LYS A 178 0.91 -15.35 -0.32
CA LYS A 178 1.95 -15.36 -1.36
C LYS A 178 2.90 -14.17 -1.26
N GLN A 179 2.44 -13.08 -0.66
CA GLN A 179 3.22 -11.85 -0.57
C GLN A 179 4.50 -12.10 0.22
N TYR A 180 5.63 -11.62 -0.32
CA TYR A 180 6.99 -11.79 0.19
C TYR A 180 7.60 -13.19 0.02
N PHE A 181 6.81 -14.26 -0.09
CA PHE A 181 7.31 -15.64 -0.14
C PHE A 181 6.86 -16.41 -1.39
N ASP A 182 6.93 -15.74 -2.55
CA ASP A 182 6.49 -16.27 -3.84
C ASP A 182 7.41 -17.42 -4.31
N ASP A 183 6.91 -18.65 -4.20
CA ASP A 183 7.62 -19.89 -4.48
C ASP A 183 7.99 -20.10 -5.96
N THR A 184 7.52 -19.22 -6.85
CA THR A 184 7.87 -19.28 -8.28
C THR A 184 9.30 -18.85 -8.57
N PHE A 185 9.94 -18.08 -7.68
CA PHE A 185 11.33 -17.64 -7.84
C PHE A 185 12.11 -17.50 -6.51
N ILE A 186 11.46 -17.65 -5.34
CA ILE A 186 12.11 -17.65 -4.03
C ILE A 186 11.76 -18.93 -3.28
N LEU A 187 12.78 -19.68 -2.86
CA LEU A 187 12.62 -20.91 -2.07
C LEU A 187 13.35 -20.77 -0.73
N PRO A 188 12.84 -21.42 0.34
CA PRO A 188 13.49 -21.39 1.64
C PRO A 188 14.77 -22.21 1.61
N GLU A 189 15.83 -21.68 2.22
CA GLU A 189 17.06 -22.42 2.46
C GLU A 189 17.16 -22.87 3.93
N GLU A 190 18.16 -23.70 4.25
CA GLU A 190 18.43 -24.06 5.63
C GLU A 190 18.99 -22.87 6.41
N ASN A 191 18.62 -22.77 7.70
CA ASN A 191 19.15 -21.77 8.63
C ASN A 191 18.89 -20.31 8.22
N GLU A 192 17.74 -20.03 7.58
CA GLU A 192 17.35 -18.68 7.21
C GLU A 192 17.33 -17.73 8.43
N ILE A 193 17.92 -16.55 8.25
CA ILE A 193 17.83 -15.41 9.17
C ILE A 193 17.07 -14.30 8.45
N PHE A 194 15.89 -14.01 8.96
CA PHE A 194 14.92 -13.09 8.35
C PHE A 194 14.86 -11.74 9.07
N ILE A 195 14.88 -10.66 8.31
CA ILE A 195 14.53 -9.32 8.77
C ILE A 195 13.08 -9.03 8.36
N ASP A 196 12.20 -8.84 9.34
CA ASP A 196 10.83 -8.35 9.15
C ASP A 196 10.78 -6.86 9.47
N ALA A 197 11.09 -6.00 8.48
CA ALA A 197 11.03 -4.56 8.67
C ALA A 197 9.62 -4.03 8.41
N GLY A 198 9.08 -3.31 9.41
CA GLY A 198 7.67 -2.90 9.46
C GLY A 198 6.80 -4.10 9.79
N SER A 199 6.97 -4.64 11.00
CA SER A 199 6.33 -5.91 11.38
C SER A 199 4.83 -5.77 11.64
N PHE A 200 4.32 -4.57 11.97
CA PHE A 200 2.92 -4.23 12.26
C PHE A 200 2.26 -5.10 13.34
N ASN A 201 1.92 -6.35 13.01
CA ASN A 201 1.32 -7.35 13.90
C ASN A 201 2.04 -8.71 13.87
N CYS A 202 3.23 -8.82 13.26
CA CYS A 202 4.01 -10.04 13.06
C CYS A 202 3.35 -11.13 12.18
N ASP A 203 2.29 -10.84 11.42
CA ASP A 203 1.70 -11.84 10.52
C ASP A 203 2.70 -12.28 9.42
N THR A 204 3.54 -11.37 8.92
CA THR A 204 4.61 -11.73 7.96
C THR A 204 5.66 -12.65 8.59
N SER A 205 6.05 -12.41 9.84
CA SER A 205 6.92 -13.32 10.61
C SER A 205 6.31 -14.73 10.79
N LEU A 206 4.99 -14.81 10.99
CA LEU A 206 4.28 -16.10 11.04
C LEU A 206 4.28 -16.80 9.68
N LEU A 207 4.06 -16.05 8.61
CA LEU A 207 4.09 -16.57 7.26
C LEU A 207 5.49 -17.07 6.89
N PHE A 208 6.54 -16.35 7.26
CA PHE A 208 7.94 -16.80 7.13
C PHE A 208 8.19 -18.11 7.89
N LYS A 209 7.76 -18.20 9.15
CA LYS A 209 7.86 -19.43 9.96
C LYS A 209 7.22 -20.62 9.23
N LYS A 210 6.02 -20.42 8.66
CA LYS A 210 5.30 -21.45 7.89
C LYS A 210 6.03 -21.80 6.59
N TRP A 211 6.50 -20.79 5.86
CA TRP A 211 7.22 -20.94 4.60
C TRP A 211 8.52 -21.75 4.76
N CYS A 212 9.27 -21.54 5.85
CA CYS A 212 10.44 -22.34 6.22
C CYS A 212 10.11 -23.71 6.85
N ASN A 213 8.84 -24.12 6.92
CA ASN A 213 8.39 -25.33 7.64
C ASN A 213 8.95 -25.38 9.07
N GLU A 214 8.93 -24.24 9.76
CA GLU A 214 9.48 -23.99 11.10
C GLU A 214 11.01 -24.18 11.23
N ASN A 215 11.73 -24.45 10.14
CA ASN A 215 13.17 -24.71 10.12
C ASN A 215 13.99 -23.46 9.74
N TYR A 216 13.81 -22.37 10.48
CA TYR A 216 14.58 -21.13 10.35
C TYR A 216 15.51 -20.96 11.55
N LYS A 217 16.58 -20.18 11.38
CA LYS A 217 17.55 -19.90 12.45
C LYS A 217 17.09 -18.78 13.35
N LYS A 218 16.63 -17.65 12.79
CA LYS A 218 16.28 -16.45 13.56
C LYS A 218 15.36 -15.51 12.78
N ILE A 219 14.50 -14.79 13.49
CA ILE A 219 13.76 -13.62 12.98
C ILE A 219 14.19 -12.38 13.78
N TYR A 220 14.47 -11.29 13.08
CA TYR A 220 14.65 -9.96 13.66
C TYR A 220 13.53 -9.05 13.14
N ALA A 221 12.63 -8.65 14.03
CA ALA A 221 11.42 -7.90 13.72
C ALA A 221 11.55 -6.44 14.20
N PHE A 222 11.14 -5.49 13.37
CA PHE A 222 11.26 -4.05 13.62
C PHE A 222 9.91 -3.35 13.45
N GLU A 223 9.43 -2.72 14.50
CA GLU A 223 8.17 -1.96 14.51
C GLU A 223 8.32 -0.67 15.31
N PRO A 224 8.34 0.51 14.66
CA PRO A 224 8.52 1.79 15.33
C PRO A 224 7.27 2.25 16.11
N ASP A 225 6.05 1.96 15.65
CA ASP A 225 4.84 2.37 16.38
C ASP A 225 4.71 1.55 17.66
N TYR A 226 4.63 2.26 18.78
CA TYR A 226 4.65 1.62 20.10
C TYR A 226 3.43 0.71 20.35
N LEU A 227 2.25 1.05 19.83
CA LEU A 227 1.05 0.23 20.01
C LEU A 227 1.14 -1.05 19.17
N ASN A 228 1.59 -0.93 17.92
CA ASN A 228 1.87 -2.08 17.05
C ASN A 228 2.96 -2.98 17.64
N TYR A 229 4.03 -2.39 18.17
CA TYR A 229 5.09 -3.12 18.87
C TYR A 229 4.57 -3.92 20.08
N LEU A 230 3.67 -3.34 20.88
CA LEU A 230 3.02 -4.08 21.97
C LEU A 230 2.15 -5.23 21.44
N ASN A 231 1.38 -4.98 20.37
CA ASN A 231 0.60 -6.02 19.72
C ASN A 231 1.49 -7.16 19.17
N CYS A 232 2.63 -6.84 18.56
CA CYS A 232 3.63 -7.83 18.13
C CYS A 232 4.09 -8.71 19.30
N LYS A 233 4.33 -8.15 20.50
CA LYS A 233 4.70 -8.96 21.68
C LYS A 233 3.62 -9.97 22.05
N ASP A 234 2.36 -9.54 22.02
CA ASP A 234 1.23 -10.41 22.31
C ASP A 234 1.10 -11.52 21.26
N VAL A 235 1.17 -11.17 19.97
CA VAL A 235 1.13 -12.14 18.86
C VAL A 235 2.27 -13.15 18.93
N ILE A 236 3.51 -12.70 19.18
CA ILE A 236 4.68 -13.59 19.33
C ILE A 236 4.44 -14.63 20.42
N LYS A 237 3.88 -14.21 21.56
CA LYS A 237 3.57 -15.09 22.70
C LYS A 237 2.42 -16.04 22.40
N GLU A 238 1.31 -15.52 21.88
CA GLU A 238 0.08 -16.28 21.61
C GLU A 238 0.28 -17.31 20.49
N ARG A 239 1.00 -16.93 19.43
CA ARG A 239 1.24 -17.76 18.24
C ARG A 239 2.54 -18.55 18.29
N LYS A 240 3.32 -18.40 19.37
CA LYS A 240 4.57 -19.12 19.62
C LYS A 240 5.55 -18.98 18.46
N ILE A 241 5.91 -17.73 18.15
CA ILE A 241 6.99 -17.44 17.20
C ILE A 241 8.30 -17.60 17.98
N ASP A 242 8.97 -18.73 17.81
CA ASP A 242 10.23 -19.01 18.49
C ASP A 242 11.39 -18.26 17.80
N ARG A 243 12.54 -18.12 18.48
CA ARG A 243 13.78 -17.56 17.88
C ARG A 243 13.57 -16.18 17.19
N ILE A 244 12.66 -15.36 17.70
CA ILE A 244 12.42 -13.99 17.25
C ILE A 244 12.99 -12.98 18.24
N GLU A 245 13.56 -11.89 17.74
CA GLU A 245 13.88 -10.69 18.51
C GLU A 245 13.11 -9.50 17.93
N LEU A 246 12.34 -8.82 18.78
CA LEU A 246 11.48 -7.71 18.40
C LEU A 246 12.07 -6.39 18.92
N TYR A 247 12.26 -5.44 18.02
CA TYR A 247 12.83 -4.13 18.25
C TYR A 247 11.78 -3.04 18.04
N ASN A 248 11.66 -2.12 19.01
CA ASN A 248 10.82 -0.92 18.84
C ASN A 248 11.60 0.21 18.17
N TYR A 249 12.06 -0.05 16.96
CA TYR A 249 12.85 0.88 16.16
C TYR A 249 12.36 0.85 14.71
N GLY A 250 12.38 2.00 14.04
CA GLY A 250 12.30 2.07 12.60
C GLY A 250 13.67 1.75 11.97
N LEU A 251 13.70 1.42 10.68
CA LEU A 251 14.94 1.26 9.94
C LEU A 251 15.26 2.51 9.13
N TRP A 252 16.52 2.91 9.14
CA TRP A 252 17.01 4.07 8.40
C TRP A 252 18.47 3.89 7.98
N SER A 253 19.03 4.89 7.29
CA SER A 253 20.42 4.86 6.83
C SER A 253 21.45 5.00 7.94
N GLU A 254 21.06 5.56 9.08
CA GLU A 254 21.88 5.75 10.27
C GLU A 254 21.01 5.71 11.53
N ASN A 255 21.64 5.71 12.70
CA ASN A 255 20.93 5.77 13.97
C ASN A 255 20.53 7.22 14.25
N ASP A 256 19.24 7.47 14.41
CA ASP A 256 18.71 8.83 14.64
C ASP A 256 17.36 8.80 15.37
N THR A 257 16.78 9.97 15.61
CA THR A 257 15.40 10.16 16.05
C THR A 257 14.65 11.02 15.03
N LEU A 258 13.68 10.43 14.36
CA LEU A 258 12.89 11.09 13.32
C LEU A 258 11.48 11.41 13.81
N TYR A 259 10.84 12.37 13.14
CA TYR A 259 9.44 12.71 13.36
C TYR A 259 8.52 11.87 12.46
N PHE A 260 7.39 11.45 13.00
CA PHE A 260 6.47 10.49 12.40
C PHE A 260 5.04 11.02 12.41
N ASN A 261 4.34 10.86 11.28
CA ASN A 261 2.92 11.18 11.15
C ASN A 261 2.09 9.93 11.41
N LYS A 262 1.31 9.96 12.50
CA LYS A 262 0.41 8.88 12.89
C LYS A 262 -0.98 9.12 12.29
N GLU A 263 -1.25 8.51 11.15
CA GLU A 263 -2.61 8.16 10.77
C GLU A 263 -2.73 6.66 10.98
N GLY A 264 -3.60 6.20 11.91
CA GLY A 264 -3.60 4.86 12.51
C GLY A 264 -3.89 3.65 11.60
N ASN A 265 -3.54 3.71 10.31
CA ASN A 265 -3.67 2.69 9.27
C ASN A 265 -2.33 2.59 8.48
N SER A 266 -2.30 1.79 7.39
CA SER A 266 -1.20 1.59 6.40
C SER A 266 -0.79 2.86 5.61
N SER A 267 -0.65 3.98 6.30
CA SER A 267 -0.32 5.30 5.74
C SER A 267 0.56 6.12 6.69
N SER A 268 1.22 5.44 7.64
CA SER A 268 2.02 6.08 8.67
C SER A 268 3.43 6.37 8.12
N SER A 269 3.74 7.61 7.78
CA SER A 269 4.99 7.97 7.10
C SER A 269 5.90 8.91 7.92
N ILE A 270 7.19 8.92 7.59
CA ILE A 270 8.16 9.87 8.16
C ILE A 270 7.85 11.27 7.63
N SER A 271 7.76 12.25 8.52
CA SER A 271 7.44 13.64 8.19
C SER A 271 8.26 14.61 9.02
N GLU A 272 8.76 15.69 8.42
CA GLU A 272 9.47 16.77 9.13
C GLU A 272 8.55 17.53 10.11
N GLU A 273 7.22 17.45 9.93
CA GLU A 273 6.21 18.13 10.75
C GLU A 273 5.45 17.17 11.68
N GLY A 274 5.91 15.92 11.79
CA GLY A 274 5.26 14.89 12.62
C GLY A 274 5.22 15.23 14.10
N CYS A 275 4.15 14.82 14.78
CA CYS A 275 3.97 15.08 16.22
C CYS A 275 4.61 14.02 17.12
N GLU A 276 4.86 12.80 16.61
CA GLU A 276 5.50 11.72 17.36
C GLU A 276 6.95 11.54 16.95
N LYS A 277 7.83 11.24 17.91
CA LYS A 277 9.24 10.92 17.66
C LYS A 277 9.43 9.42 17.69
N ILE A 278 10.07 8.87 16.66
CA ILE A 278 10.47 7.47 16.61
C ILE A 278 11.99 7.37 16.59
N HIS A 279 12.52 6.33 17.22
CA HIS A 279 13.93 6.00 17.12
C HIS A 279 14.15 5.11 15.91
N VAL A 280 15.17 5.44 15.11
CA VAL A 280 15.54 4.66 13.93
C VAL A 280 16.97 4.16 14.03
N VAL A 281 17.24 3.02 13.39
CA VAL A 281 18.56 2.36 13.42
C VAL A 281 18.96 1.86 12.04
N SER A 282 20.27 1.79 11.81
CA SER A 282 20.85 1.10 10.66
C SER A 282 21.06 -0.37 10.96
N LEU A 283 20.62 -1.26 10.05
CA LEU A 283 20.86 -2.71 10.19
C LEU A 283 22.35 -3.05 10.26
N ASP A 284 23.19 -2.38 9.47
CA ASP A 284 24.64 -2.55 9.49
C ASP A 284 25.23 -2.25 10.88
N ASN A 285 24.65 -1.32 11.64
CA ASN A 285 25.14 -0.99 12.99
C ASN A 285 24.76 -2.06 14.04
N ILE A 286 23.58 -2.66 13.91
CA ILE A 286 23.04 -3.55 14.95
C ILE A 286 23.25 -5.03 14.66
N LEU A 287 23.43 -5.42 13.39
CA LEU A 287 23.47 -6.83 12.96
C LEU A 287 24.64 -7.12 11.98
N SER A 288 25.75 -6.37 12.04
CA SER A 288 26.90 -6.52 11.11
C SER A 288 27.49 -7.94 11.03
N GLU A 289 27.45 -8.67 12.15
CA GLU A 289 28.02 -10.01 12.29
C GLU A 289 27.04 -11.12 11.89
N GLU A 290 25.76 -10.79 11.73
CA GLU A 290 24.76 -11.78 11.36
C GLU A 290 24.82 -12.11 9.87
N LYS A 291 24.64 -13.40 9.56
CA LYS A 291 24.53 -13.88 8.18
C LYS A 291 23.07 -13.80 7.72
N ILE A 292 22.57 -12.57 7.64
CA ILE A 292 21.21 -12.28 7.15
C ILE A 292 21.02 -12.88 5.76
N SER A 293 19.98 -13.69 5.57
CA SER A 293 19.71 -14.40 4.32
C SER A 293 18.44 -13.91 3.62
N PHE A 294 17.56 -13.21 4.34
CA PHE A 294 16.35 -12.62 3.76
C PHE A 294 16.00 -11.31 4.48
N ILE A 295 15.82 -10.22 3.72
CA ILE A 295 15.24 -8.96 4.20
C ILE A 295 13.90 -8.67 3.51
N LYS A 296 12.83 -8.49 4.29
CA LYS A 296 11.58 -7.87 3.86
C LYS A 296 11.53 -6.42 4.33
N MET A 297 11.05 -5.51 3.49
CA MET A 297 10.78 -4.13 3.88
C MET A 297 9.43 -3.65 3.36
N ASP A 298 8.59 -3.25 4.31
CA ASP A 298 7.32 -2.56 4.11
C ASP A 298 7.26 -1.50 5.21
N ILE A 299 7.93 -0.36 4.97
CA ILE A 299 8.27 0.64 5.99
C ILE A 299 7.84 2.04 5.56
N GLU A 300 6.71 2.12 4.87
CA GLU A 300 5.93 3.34 4.66
C GLU A 300 6.74 4.49 4.02
N GLY A 301 7.54 4.14 3.01
CA GLY A 301 8.36 5.09 2.23
C GLY A 301 9.80 5.25 2.73
N ALA A 302 10.21 4.54 3.77
CA ALA A 302 11.59 4.53 4.26
C ALA A 302 12.48 3.48 3.57
N GLU A 303 11.98 2.72 2.61
CA GLU A 303 12.64 1.53 2.03
C GLU A 303 14.04 1.83 1.50
N LEU A 304 14.20 2.88 0.68
CA LEU A 304 15.51 3.24 0.15
C LEU A 304 16.51 3.59 1.26
N GLN A 305 16.06 4.20 2.36
CA GLN A 305 16.91 4.57 3.48
C GLN A 305 17.25 3.37 4.37
N GLY A 306 16.27 2.49 4.64
CA GLY A 306 16.53 1.20 5.28
C GLY A 306 17.55 0.37 4.49
N LEU A 307 17.43 0.32 3.16
CA LEU A 307 18.39 -0.36 2.29
C LEU A 307 19.78 0.29 2.30
N LYS A 308 19.88 1.62 2.44
CA LYS A 308 21.16 2.31 2.66
C LYS A 308 21.79 1.94 4.00
N GLY A 309 20.99 1.81 5.05
CA GLY A 309 21.44 1.38 6.37
C GLY A 309 21.76 -0.11 6.48
N ALA A 310 21.47 -0.89 5.45
CA ALA A 310 21.76 -2.32 5.35
C ALA A 310 22.78 -2.65 4.24
N LYS A 311 23.48 -1.63 3.72
CA LYS A 311 24.32 -1.77 2.53
C LYS A 311 25.40 -2.83 2.71
N ASN A 312 26.12 -2.82 3.83
CA ASN A 312 27.23 -3.74 4.07
C ASN A 312 26.72 -5.17 4.23
N ILE A 313 25.60 -5.37 4.94
CA ILE A 313 24.91 -6.66 5.03
C ILE A 313 24.49 -7.15 3.65
N ILE A 314 23.87 -6.30 2.82
CA ILE A 314 23.41 -6.67 1.48
C ILE A 314 24.59 -7.07 0.59
N VAL A 315 25.67 -6.30 0.58
CA VAL A 315 26.86 -6.57 -0.23
C VAL A 315 27.57 -7.85 0.23
N LYS A 316 27.71 -8.05 1.54
CA LYS A 316 28.44 -9.18 2.15
C LYS A 316 27.66 -10.49 2.05
N ASN A 317 26.39 -10.46 2.45
CA ASN A 317 25.58 -11.68 2.62
C ASN A 317 24.75 -12.00 1.38
N ARG A 318 24.48 -11.02 0.51
CA ARG A 318 23.60 -11.14 -0.66
C ARG A 318 22.26 -11.81 -0.33
N PRO A 319 21.52 -11.29 0.67
CA PRO A 319 20.25 -11.88 1.07
C PRO A 319 19.23 -11.81 -0.07
N LYS A 320 18.23 -12.68 -0.01
CA LYS A 320 16.98 -12.48 -0.75
C LYS A 320 16.30 -11.20 -0.25
N LEU A 321 15.75 -10.40 -1.14
CA LEU A 321 15.06 -9.16 -0.78
C LEU A 321 13.62 -9.21 -1.26
N ALA A 322 12.69 -8.73 -0.43
CA ALA A 322 11.29 -8.48 -0.80
C ALA A 322 10.89 -7.08 -0.29
N ILE A 323 10.93 -6.10 -1.19
CA ILE A 323 10.88 -4.67 -0.86
C ILE A 323 9.63 -4.05 -1.50
N CYS A 324 8.77 -3.45 -0.69
CA CYS A 324 7.64 -2.68 -1.20
C CYS A 324 8.12 -1.49 -2.03
N ILE A 325 7.51 -1.30 -3.21
CA ILE A 325 7.85 -0.22 -4.16
C ILE A 325 6.61 0.58 -4.55
N TYR A 326 5.62 0.66 -3.66
CA TYR A 326 4.35 1.32 -3.90
C TYR A 326 4.13 2.59 -3.08
N HIS A 327 4.93 2.85 -2.04
CA HIS A 327 4.75 3.99 -1.13
C HIS A 327 5.11 5.33 -1.80
N LYS A 328 6.18 5.37 -2.60
CA LYS A 328 6.54 6.56 -3.39
C LYS A 328 6.56 6.26 -4.89
N PRO A 329 6.10 7.19 -5.74
CA PRO A 329 6.14 7.01 -7.19
C PRO A 329 7.53 6.70 -7.75
N GLU A 330 8.58 7.22 -7.12
CA GLU A 330 9.98 7.04 -7.49
C GLU A 330 10.59 5.70 -7.05
N ASP A 331 10.02 5.00 -6.06
CA ASP A 331 10.59 3.77 -5.50
C ASP A 331 10.74 2.67 -6.54
N ILE A 332 9.80 2.59 -7.49
CA ILE A 332 9.85 1.66 -8.63
C ILE A 332 11.07 1.85 -9.53
N LEU A 333 11.72 3.01 -9.48
CA LEU A 333 12.96 3.30 -10.20
C LEU A 333 14.16 3.31 -9.26
N GLU A 334 14.09 4.05 -8.15
CA GLU A 334 15.26 4.32 -7.31
C GLU A 334 15.76 3.09 -6.56
N ILE A 335 14.84 2.27 -6.01
CA ILE A 335 15.19 1.08 -5.25
C ILE A 335 15.91 0.02 -6.11
N PRO A 336 15.36 -0.42 -7.27
CA PRO A 336 16.07 -1.39 -8.10
C PRO A 336 17.40 -0.85 -8.63
N LEU A 337 17.49 0.44 -8.97
CA LEU A 337 18.74 1.06 -9.40
C LEU A 337 19.79 1.12 -8.29
N TYR A 338 19.37 1.43 -7.06
CA TYR A 338 20.24 1.40 -5.90
C TYR A 338 20.77 0.00 -5.64
N LEU A 339 19.89 -1.01 -5.59
CA LEU A 339 20.28 -2.41 -5.38
C LEU A 339 21.24 -2.91 -6.47
N GLN A 340 20.96 -2.60 -7.74
CA GLN A 340 21.85 -2.94 -8.85
C GLN A 340 23.22 -2.26 -8.74
N SER A 341 23.29 -1.07 -8.13
CA SER A 341 24.56 -0.36 -7.95
C SER A 341 25.47 -0.99 -6.90
N ILE A 342 24.88 -1.65 -5.88
CA ILE A 342 25.64 -2.27 -4.78
C ILE A 342 25.83 -3.78 -4.98
N VAL A 343 24.91 -4.45 -5.68
CA VAL A 343 24.99 -5.87 -6.04
C VAL A 343 24.52 -6.04 -7.50
N PRO A 344 25.43 -5.88 -8.47
CA PRO A 344 25.09 -5.93 -9.91
C PRO A 344 24.53 -7.27 -10.39
N ASP A 345 24.77 -8.35 -9.65
CA ASP A 345 24.41 -9.71 -10.04
C ASP A 345 22.97 -10.10 -9.63
N TYR A 346 22.27 -9.25 -8.86
CA TYR A 346 20.89 -9.55 -8.46
C TYR A 346 19.98 -9.71 -9.67
N LYS A 347 19.09 -10.71 -9.60
CA LYS A 347 17.98 -10.85 -10.53
C LYS A 347 16.74 -10.20 -9.93
N PHE A 348 16.13 -9.29 -10.67
CA PHE A 348 14.97 -8.54 -10.20
C PHE A 348 13.65 -9.11 -10.73
N TYR A 349 12.68 -9.24 -9.83
CA TYR A 349 11.31 -9.62 -10.14
C TYR A 349 10.36 -8.59 -9.54
N ILE A 350 9.25 -8.30 -10.20
CA ILE A 350 8.19 -7.45 -9.64
C ILE A 350 6.89 -8.24 -9.66
N ARG A 351 6.17 -8.19 -8.55
CA ARG A 351 4.83 -8.77 -8.40
C ARG A 351 3.91 -7.79 -7.68
N HIS A 352 2.62 -8.02 -7.89
CA HIS A 352 1.56 -7.24 -7.30
C HIS A 352 0.61 -8.21 -6.59
N TYR A 353 0.17 -7.87 -5.39
CA TYR A 353 -0.55 -8.79 -4.51
C TYR A 353 -1.90 -8.25 -4.02
N SER A 354 -2.43 -7.18 -4.59
CA SER A 354 -3.76 -6.69 -4.23
C SER A 354 -4.65 -6.42 -5.44
N ASN A 355 -5.93 -6.12 -5.20
CA ASN A 355 -6.83 -5.53 -6.19
C ASN A 355 -6.83 -3.98 -6.13
N HIS A 356 -5.72 -3.38 -5.71
CA HIS A 356 -5.59 -1.94 -5.50
C HIS A 356 -4.15 -1.48 -5.79
N ASP A 357 -3.80 -0.21 -5.64
CA ASP A 357 -2.50 0.37 -5.95
C ASP A 357 -1.42 0.05 -4.90
N ILE A 358 -1.75 -0.67 -3.84
CA ILE A 358 -0.83 -1.11 -2.78
C ILE A 358 -0.33 -2.54 -3.01
N GLU A 359 0.63 -3.00 -2.21
CA GLU A 359 1.17 -4.38 -2.28
C GLU A 359 1.93 -4.70 -3.58
N THR A 360 2.64 -3.72 -4.15
CA THR A 360 3.60 -3.96 -5.24
C THR A 360 4.99 -4.16 -4.66
N VAL A 361 5.59 -5.33 -4.90
CA VAL A 361 6.84 -5.77 -4.27
C VAL A 361 7.89 -6.04 -5.34
N LEU A 362 9.08 -5.46 -5.14
CA LEU A 362 10.31 -5.80 -5.84
C LEU A 362 11.01 -6.93 -5.08
N TYR A 363 11.40 -7.96 -5.80
CA TYR A 363 12.27 -9.01 -5.30
C TYR A 363 13.64 -8.93 -5.94
N ALA A 364 14.68 -9.17 -5.15
CA ALA A 364 16.05 -9.33 -5.61
C ALA A 364 16.60 -10.65 -5.08
N VAL A 365 17.05 -11.53 -5.98
CA VAL A 365 17.53 -12.89 -5.67
C VAL A 365 18.88 -13.21 -6.32
#